data_AF-A0A093XHZ6-F1
#
_entry.id   AF-A0A093XHZ6-F1
#
_cell.length_a   1.000
_cell.length_b   1.000
_cell.length_c   1.000
_cell.angle_alpha   90.00
_cell.angle_beta   90.00
_cell.angle_gamma   90.00
#
_symmetry.space_group_name_H-M   'P 1'
#
loop_
_entity.id
_entity.type
_entity.pdbx_description
1 polymer ?
#
loop_
_entity_poly.entity_id
_entity_poly.type
_entity_poly.pdbx_seq_one_letter_code
_entity_poly.pdbx_strand_id
1 'polypeptide(L)'
;MGPVEEERHQGRAPAMSNTQVVSSLYRRSLKLALDWSVHRYLWRGQALYLRSLFEANKNIKDPRQQRALFRETEDLLEKWKHPDPYRVPTSPGGSKYERNLPASTLEPPTNRNL
;
A
#
# COMPACT_ATOMS: atom_id res chain seq x y z
N MET A 1 -15.74 -17.93 -42.57
CA MET A 1 -15.59 -16.62 -41.92
C MET A 1 -15.89 -16.80 -40.44
N GLY A 2 -14.88 -17.15 -39.65
CA GLY A 2 -15.02 -17.21 -38.18
C GLY A 2 -14.79 -15.81 -37.61
N PRO A 3 -15.47 -15.43 -36.51
CA PRO A 3 -15.33 -14.11 -35.92
C PRO A 3 -13.91 -13.95 -35.36
N VAL A 4 -13.25 -12.92 -35.88
CA VAL A 4 -12.02 -12.33 -35.36
C VAL A 4 -12.40 -11.49 -34.13
N GLU A 5 -11.45 -11.37 -33.19
CA GLU A 5 -11.40 -10.41 -32.07
C GLU A 5 -11.98 -10.86 -30.73
N GLU A 6 -11.08 -11.25 -29.82
CA GLU A 6 -10.99 -10.59 -28.51
C GLU A 6 -9.59 -10.80 -27.92
N GLU A 7 -8.57 -10.14 -28.49
CA GLU A 7 -7.29 -10.01 -27.80
C GLU A 7 -7.49 -9.08 -26.60
N ARG A 8 -7.71 -9.67 -25.42
CA ARG A 8 -7.70 -8.96 -24.14
C ARG A 8 -6.33 -8.31 -23.98
N HIS A 9 -6.25 -7.03 -24.31
CA HIS A 9 -5.11 -6.19 -23.99
C HIS A 9 -5.06 -6.05 -22.47
N GLN A 10 -4.38 -6.98 -21.81
CA GLN A 10 -4.01 -6.89 -20.41
C GLN A 10 -3.08 -5.68 -20.29
N GLY A 11 -3.64 -4.50 -20.00
CA GLY A 11 -2.90 -3.26 -19.89
C GLY A 11 -1.73 -3.41 -18.91
N ARG A 12 -0.51 -3.27 -19.41
CA ARG A 12 0.70 -3.24 -18.58
C ARG A 12 0.57 -2.06 -17.62
N ALA A 13 0.49 -2.34 -16.31
CA ALA A 13 0.48 -1.29 -15.31
C ALA A 13 1.70 -0.36 -15.51
N PRO A 14 1.52 0.97 -15.38
CA PRO A 14 2.61 1.91 -15.60
C PRO A 14 3.74 1.64 -14.60
N ALA A 15 4.98 1.63 -15.09
CA ALA A 15 6.14 1.44 -14.23
C ALA A 15 6.21 2.58 -13.20
N MET A 16 6.31 2.23 -11.91
CA MET A 16 6.41 3.23 -10.85
C MET A 16 7.73 4.00 -10.94
N SER A 17 7.67 5.32 -10.79
CA SER A 17 8.85 6.17 -10.67
C SER A 17 9.58 5.93 -9.34
N ASN A 18 10.89 6.18 -9.30
CA ASN A 18 11.68 6.07 -8.07
C ASN A 18 11.10 6.90 -6.93
N THR A 19 10.58 8.10 -7.21
CA THR A 19 9.93 8.95 -6.20
C THR A 19 8.71 8.28 -5.59
N GLN A 20 7.89 7.59 -6.39
CA GLN A 20 6.73 6.85 -5.90
C GLN A 20 7.15 5.65 -5.04
N VAL A 21 8.18 4.92 -5.47
CA VAL A 21 8.74 3.77 -4.73
C VAL A 21 9.29 4.22 -3.37
N VAL A 22 10.16 5.24 -3.36
CA VAL A 22 10.74 5.80 -2.12
C VAL A 22 9.65 6.36 -1.20
N SER A 23 8.67 7.08 -1.74
CA SER A 23 7.56 7.60 -0.94
C SER A 23 6.70 6.48 -0.33
N SER A 24 6.51 5.38 -1.07
CA SER A 24 5.81 4.20 -0.56
C SER A 24 6.59 3.51 0.55
N LEU A 25 7.89 3.27 0.35
CA LEU A 25 8.79 2.71 1.37
C LEU A 25 8.79 3.56 2.63
N TYR A 26 8.99 4.87 2.50
CA TYR A 26 9.01 5.79 3.65
C TYR A 26 7.69 5.78 4.43
N ARG A 27 6.55 5.85 3.74
CA ARG A 27 5.22 5.78 4.37
C ARG A 27 5.02 4.46 5.13
N ARG A 28 5.45 3.33 4.54
CA ARG A 28 5.38 2.02 5.19
C ARG A 28 6.31 1.92 6.40
N SER A 29 7.54 2.42 6.32
CA SER A 29 8.47 2.46 7.45
C SER A 29 7.91 3.25 8.63
N LEU A 30 7.34 4.43 8.39
CA LEU A 30 6.72 5.23 9.45
C LEU A 30 5.49 4.55 10.07
N LYS A 31 4.66 3.90 9.24
CA LYS A 31 3.48 3.17 9.71
C LYS A 31 3.87 1.95 10.54
N LEU A 32 4.87 1.18 10.09
CA LEU A 32 5.37 0.01 10.81
C LEU A 32 5.98 0.42 12.17
N ALA A 33 6.77 1.50 12.21
CA ALA A 33 7.26 2.05 13.48
C ALA A 33 6.12 2.49 14.41
N LEU A 34 5.03 3.04 13.85
CA LEU A 34 3.84 3.41 14.63
C LEU A 34 3.10 2.18 15.16
N ASP A 35 3.00 1.11 14.37
CA ASP A 35 2.32 -0.14 14.77
C ASP A 35 2.97 -0.80 15.98
N TRP A 36 4.30 -0.73 16.09
CA TRP A 36 5.03 -1.21 17.27
C TRP A 36 5.03 -0.22 18.44
N SER A 37 4.74 1.05 18.20
CA SER A 37 4.83 2.10 19.22
C SER A 37 3.51 2.37 19.91
N VAL A 38 3.40 1.97 21.18
CA VAL A 38 2.22 2.28 22.02
C VAL A 38 2.09 3.80 22.25
N HIS A 39 3.22 4.50 22.48
CA HIS A 39 3.21 5.91 22.84
C HIS A 39 3.77 6.84 21.74
N ARG A 40 3.11 7.98 21.54
CA ARG A 40 3.47 8.94 20.47
C ARG A 40 4.81 9.65 20.65
N TYR A 41 5.27 9.84 21.88
CA TYR A 41 6.56 10.50 22.12
C TYR A 41 7.74 9.61 21.70
N LEU A 42 7.67 8.30 21.97
CA LEU A 42 8.65 7.31 21.51
C LEU A 42 8.65 7.23 19.98
N TRP A 43 7.46 7.12 19.38
CA TRP A 43 7.31 7.07 17.94
C TRP A 43 7.92 8.29 17.23
N ARG A 44 7.79 9.50 17.79
CA ARG A 44 8.37 10.71 17.19
C ARG A 44 9.90 10.62 17.08
N GLY A 45 10.57 10.10 18.11
CA GLY A 45 12.02 9.88 18.06
C GLY A 45 12.41 8.90 16.95
N GLN A 46 11.69 7.78 16.85
CA GLN A 46 11.89 6.79 15.79
C GLN A 46 11.61 7.35 14.39
N ALA A 47 10.56 8.16 14.23
CA ALA A 47 10.20 8.77 12.95
C ALA A 47 11.27 9.76 12.47
N LEU A 48 11.86 10.54 13.38
CA LEU A 48 12.99 11.42 13.05
C LEU A 48 14.23 10.63 12.65
N TYR A 49 14.51 9.52 13.33
CA TYR A 49 15.60 8.62 12.97
C TYR A 49 15.38 7.98 11.59
N LEU A 50 14.19 7.47 11.30
CA LEU A 50 13.86 6.95 9.97
C LEU A 50 14.03 8.04 8.90
N ARG A 51 13.60 9.28 9.17
CA ARG A 51 13.81 10.39 8.25
C ARG A 51 15.29 10.64 7.97
N SER A 52 16.16 10.62 8.99
CA SER A 52 17.59 10.86 8.77
C SER A 52 18.23 9.79 7.90
N LEU A 53 17.82 8.52 8.02
CA LEU A 53 18.28 7.43 7.16
C LEU A 53 17.91 7.65 5.68
N PHE A 54 16.67 8.09 5.41
CA PHE A 54 16.24 8.39 4.05
C PHE A 54 16.93 9.62 3.47
N GLU A 55 17.12 10.69 4.26
CA GLU A 55 17.83 11.90 3.82
C GLU A 55 19.32 11.62 3.53
N ALA A 56 19.98 10.77 4.33
CA ALA A 56 21.37 10.38 4.11
C ALA A 56 21.60 9.71 2.74
N ASN A 57 20.58 8.98 2.23
CA ASN A 57 20.65 8.24 0.97
C ASN A 57 20.02 8.98 -0.23
N LYS A 58 19.50 10.20 -0.03
CA LYS A 58 18.74 10.95 -1.03
C LYS A 58 19.51 11.26 -2.32
N ASN A 59 20.82 11.45 -2.23
CA ASN A 59 21.65 11.91 -3.35
C ASN A 59 22.28 10.76 -4.17
N ILE A 60 21.94 9.51 -3.88
CA ILE A 60 22.46 8.36 -4.63
C ILE A 60 21.82 8.33 -6.02
N LYS A 61 22.63 8.45 -7.08
CA LYS A 61 22.18 8.51 -8.48
C LYS A 61 22.33 7.20 -9.24
N ASP A 62 23.20 6.30 -8.79
CA ASP A 62 23.42 5.01 -9.44
C ASP A 62 22.18 4.11 -9.31
N PRO A 63 21.52 3.72 -10.42
CA PRO A 63 20.33 2.88 -10.38
C PRO A 63 20.56 1.50 -9.75
N ARG A 64 21.78 0.96 -9.81
CA ARG A 64 22.09 -0.35 -9.20
C ARG A 64 22.10 -0.24 -7.68
N GLN A 65 22.73 0.80 -7.15
CA GLN A 65 22.74 1.09 -5.72
C GLN A 65 21.33 1.41 -5.19
N GLN A 66 20.55 2.19 -5.93
CA GLN A 66 19.15 2.46 -5.55
C GLN A 66 18.33 1.16 -5.44
N ARG A 67 18.45 0.25 -6.41
CA ARG A 67 17.76 -1.05 -6.36
C ARG A 67 18.20 -1.91 -5.19
N ALA A 68 19.48 -1.91 -4.86
CA ALA A 68 19.99 -2.63 -3.69
C ALA A 68 19.37 -2.08 -2.39
N LEU A 69 19.36 -0.75 -2.22
CA LEU A 69 18.75 -0.09 -1.06
C LEU A 69 17.25 -0.35 -0.96
N PHE A 70 16.53 -0.33 -2.08
CA PHE A 70 15.10 -0.64 -2.08
C PHE A 70 14.86 -2.07 -1.62
N ARG A 71 15.63 -3.03 -2.14
CA ARG A 71 15.52 -4.44 -1.71
C ARG A 71 15.82 -4.61 -0.23
N GLU A 72 16.92 -4.02 0.25
CA GLU A 72 17.28 -4.06 1.67
C GLU A 72 16.17 -3.47 2.55
N THR A 73 15.58 -2.35 2.12
CA THR A 73 14.48 -1.71 2.86
C THR A 73 13.23 -2.59 2.87
N GLU A 74 12.88 -3.23 1.75
CA GLU A 74 11.78 -4.20 1.69
C GLU A 74 12.02 -5.40 2.61
N ASP A 75 13.22 -5.96 2.61
CA ASP A 75 13.59 -7.10 3.46
C ASP A 75 13.48 -6.73 4.94
N LEU A 76 13.89 -5.51 5.32
CA LEU A 76 13.71 -4.98 6.68
C LEU A 76 12.23 -4.80 7.04
N LEU A 77 11.42 -4.23 6.14
CA LEU A 77 9.99 -4.04 6.38
C LEU A 77 9.26 -5.37 6.58
N GLU A 78 9.60 -6.40 5.79
CA GLU A 78 8.99 -7.72 5.92
C GLU A 78 9.45 -8.42 7.20
N LYS A 79 10.75 -8.35 7.52
CA LYS A 79 11.30 -8.95 8.75
C LYS A 79 10.66 -8.41 10.02
N TRP A 80 10.40 -7.10 10.08
CA TRP A 80 9.90 -6.41 11.27
C TRP A 80 8.39 -6.15 11.23
N LYS A 81 7.67 -6.82 10.33
CA LYS A 81 6.23 -6.64 10.17
C LYS A 81 5.50 -7.00 11.46
N HIS A 82 4.63 -6.09 11.89
CA HIS A 82 3.78 -6.35 13.06
C HIS A 82 2.72 -7.42 12.70
N PRO A 83 2.49 -8.45 13.55
CA PRO A 83 1.55 -9.53 13.25
C PRO A 83 0.09 -9.04 13.15
N ASP A 84 -0.28 -8.05 13.97
CA ASP A 84 -1.62 -7.43 13.98
C ASP A 84 -1.53 -5.89 13.86
N PRO A 85 -1.28 -5.34 12.67
CA PRO A 85 -1.04 -3.90 12.51
C PRO A 85 -2.34 -3.09 12.69
N TYR A 86 -2.22 -1.85 13.18
CA TYR A 86 -3.39 -0.99 13.36
C TYR A 86 -4.07 -0.70 12.01
N ARG A 87 -5.38 -0.98 11.95
CA ARG A 87 -6.26 -0.66 10.81
C ARG A 87 -7.30 0.36 11.23
N VAL A 88 -7.52 1.37 10.39
CA VAL A 88 -8.57 2.34 10.68
C VAL A 88 -9.93 1.62 10.61
N PRO A 89 -10.87 1.89 11.53
CA PRO A 89 -12.07 1.06 11.67
C PRO A 89 -12.88 0.89 10.38
N THR A 90 -12.94 1.91 9.53
CA THR A 90 -13.73 1.92 8.29
C THR A 90 -12.99 1.47 7.04
N SER A 91 -11.66 1.27 7.11
CA SER A 91 -10.88 0.75 5.98
C SER A 91 -11.11 -0.75 5.78
N PRO A 92 -10.82 -1.30 4.59
CA PRO A 92 -10.82 -2.74 4.37
C PRO A 92 -10.02 -3.50 5.46
N GLY A 93 -10.69 -4.46 6.10
CA GLY A 93 -10.16 -5.23 7.22
C GLY A 93 -10.20 -4.52 8.58
N GLY A 94 -10.82 -3.35 8.68
CA GLY A 94 -11.10 -2.68 9.95
C GLY A 94 -12.39 -3.17 10.62
N SER A 95 -12.54 -2.91 11.91
CA SER A 95 -13.66 -3.44 12.74
C SER A 95 -15.05 -2.89 12.39
N LYS A 96 -15.14 -1.81 11.62
CA LYS A 96 -16.40 -1.19 11.15
C LYS A 96 -16.53 -1.22 9.63
N TYR A 97 -15.66 -1.97 8.93
CA TYR A 97 -15.74 -2.14 7.49
C TYR A 97 -17.07 -2.83 7.12
N GLU A 98 -17.76 -2.30 6.11
CA GLU A 98 -19.03 -2.83 5.58
C GLU A 98 -20.17 -2.98 6.60
N ARG A 99 -20.06 -2.35 7.78
CA ARG A 99 -21.04 -2.49 8.86
C ARG A 99 -22.43 -1.93 8.48
N ASN A 100 -22.46 -0.88 7.67
CA ASN A 100 -23.68 -0.14 7.28
C ASN A 100 -23.67 0.15 5.76
N LEU A 101 -23.50 -0.87 4.92
CA LEU A 101 -23.63 -0.67 3.47
C LEU A 101 -25.09 -0.34 3.11
N PRO A 102 -25.33 0.60 2.18
CA PRO A 102 -26.68 0.79 1.64
C PRO A 102 -27.12 -0.49 0.94
N ALA A 103 -28.41 -0.82 1.05
CA ALA A 103 -28.98 -1.94 0.33
C ALA A 103 -28.76 -1.73 -1.18
N SER A 104 -28.45 -2.82 -1.90
CA SER A 104 -28.39 -2.77 -3.36
C SER A 104 -29.76 -2.39 -3.91
N THR A 105 -29.81 -1.41 -4.79
CA THR A 105 -31.02 -1.13 -5.57
C THR A 105 -31.25 -2.30 -6.52
N LEU A 106 -32.10 -3.23 -6.14
CA LEU A 106 -32.57 -4.28 -7.04
C LEU A 106 -33.72 -3.69 -7.85
N GLU A 107 -33.61 -3.74 -9.18
CA GLU A 107 -34.79 -3.54 -10.01
C GLU A 107 -35.83 -4.62 -9.66
N PRO A 108 -37.14 -4.29 -9.61
CA PRO A 108 -38.15 -5.29 -9.36
C PRO A 108 -38.08 -6.38 -10.44
N PRO A 109 -38.37 -7.65 -10.10
CA PRO A 109 -38.31 -8.73 -11.07
C PRO A 109 -39.23 -8.41 -12.26
N THR A 110 -38.67 -8.39 -13.47
CA THR A 110 -39.45 -8.19 -14.70
C THR A 110 -40.42 -9.37 -14.87
N ASN A 111 -41.72 -9.14 -14.68
CA ASN A 111 -42.75 -10.12 -15.01
C ASN A 111 -42.75 -10.35 -16.53
N ARG A 112 -42.08 -11.41 -16.99
CA ARG A 112 -41.92 -11.73 -18.42
C ARG A 112 -43.12 -12.49 -19.02
N ASN A 113 -44.29 -12.46 -18.37
CA ASN A 113 -45.47 -13.27 -18.72
C ASN A 113 -46.77 -12.44 -18.77
N LEU A 114 -46.77 -11.30 -19.45
CA LEU A 114 -47.98 -10.62 -19.93
C LEU A 114 -47.83 -10.31 -21.42
#